data_AF-A0A950ECM3-F1
#
_entry.id   AF-A0A950ECM3-F1
#
_cell.length_a   1.000
_cell.length_b   1.000
_cell.length_c   1.000
_cell.angle_alpha   90.00
_cell.angle_beta   90.00
_cell.angle_gamma   90.00
#
_symmetry.space_group_name_H-M   'P 1'
#
loop_
_entity.id
_entity.type
_entity.pdbx_description
1 polymer ?
#
loop_
_entity_poly.entity_id
_entity_poly.type
_entity_poly.pdbx_seq_one_letter_code
_entity_poly.pdbx_strand_id
1 'polypeptide(L)'
;MARLLSLICIGLILSSAAIAEEQGEHIVLTGAVSLMEWEKFKAQPHDNWWMNFVRASRIRIEQLRQQYGPSAQITWMVYQRGYERRQRQEHENLFSLIQSVRDKYGLKLIFFNTAAEVCYYLNYGNNRADNKIASLDYFGHSNRACFMFDYSNEIGSASKVWLHESELQGMLHHGIFTRDAHVQSWGCYTGESMSRMWYKATGAKLIGAVGKTQYMTNELPILISVSGRWTTGF
;
A
#
# COMPACT_ATOMS: atom_id res chain seq x y z
N MET A 1 -27.08 64.01 -33.57
CA MET A 1 -27.22 62.61 -34.03
C MET A 1 -25.88 61.90 -33.85
N ALA A 2 -25.92 60.65 -33.39
CA ALA A 2 -24.85 59.64 -33.36
C ALA A 2 -23.58 59.98 -32.53
N ARG A 3 -23.45 59.55 -31.27
CA ARG A 3 -23.22 58.19 -30.71
C ARG A 3 -21.73 57.89 -30.47
N LEU A 4 -21.39 58.04 -29.18
CA LEU A 4 -20.36 57.36 -28.40
C LEU A 4 -20.10 55.91 -28.84
N LEU A 5 -18.85 55.46 -28.79
CA LEU A 5 -18.48 54.08 -28.41
C LEU A 5 -17.00 54.01 -28.02
N SER A 6 -16.76 54.18 -26.71
CA SER A 6 -15.51 53.75 -26.06
C SER A 6 -15.58 52.24 -25.87
N LEU A 7 -14.66 51.50 -26.49
CA LEU A 7 -14.46 50.08 -26.20
C LEU A 7 -13.57 49.94 -24.96
N ILE A 8 -14.15 49.48 -23.86
CA ILE A 8 -13.43 48.96 -22.69
C ILE A 8 -13.39 47.44 -22.84
N CYS A 9 -12.21 46.89 -23.12
CA CYS A 9 -11.97 45.45 -23.08
C CYS A 9 -11.74 45.02 -21.63
N ILE A 10 -12.76 44.43 -21.00
CA ILE A 10 -12.61 43.72 -19.73
C ILE A 10 -12.03 42.33 -20.04
N GLY A 11 -10.75 42.13 -19.69
CA GLY A 11 -10.12 40.82 -19.69
C GLY A 11 -10.64 39.99 -18.51
N LEU A 12 -11.46 38.98 -18.80
CA LEU A 12 -11.83 37.93 -17.85
C LEU A 12 -10.62 37.00 -17.67
N ILE A 13 -9.87 37.21 -16.60
CA ILE A 13 -8.94 36.20 -16.08
C ILE A 13 -9.83 35.09 -15.50
N LEU A 14 -10.00 34.02 -16.26
CA LEU A 14 -10.51 32.76 -15.74
C LEU A 14 -9.47 32.22 -14.77
N SER A 15 -9.63 32.56 -13.49
CA SER A 15 -9.02 31.82 -12.40
C SER A 15 -9.59 30.41 -12.45
N SER A 16 -8.91 29.50 -13.13
CA SER A 16 -9.05 28.08 -12.86
C SER A 16 -8.53 27.86 -11.44
N ALA A 17 -9.39 28.11 -10.46
CA ALA A 17 -9.27 27.45 -9.18
C ALA A 17 -9.33 25.97 -9.53
N ALA A 18 -8.15 25.33 -9.58
CA ALA A 18 -8.09 23.89 -9.42
C ALA A 18 -8.90 23.63 -8.16
N ILE A 19 -10.08 23.04 -8.32
CA ILE A 19 -10.76 22.39 -7.21
C ILE A 19 -9.67 21.52 -6.64
N ALA A 20 -9.22 21.85 -5.43
CA ALA A 20 -8.33 20.97 -4.70
C ALA A 20 -9.13 19.67 -4.63
N GLU A 21 -8.78 18.74 -5.50
CA GLU A 21 -9.21 17.35 -5.39
C GLU A 21 -8.95 17.01 -3.93
N GLU A 22 -9.96 16.50 -3.24
CA GLU A 22 -9.84 16.10 -1.85
C GLU A 22 -8.86 14.93 -1.83
N GLN A 23 -7.57 15.24 -1.89
CA GLN A 23 -6.48 14.30 -2.05
C GLN A 23 -6.30 13.66 -0.68
N GLY A 24 -7.18 12.69 -0.43
CA GLY A 24 -7.13 11.86 0.75
C GLY A 24 -5.75 11.24 0.93
N GLU A 25 -5.54 10.59 2.07
CA GLU A 25 -4.27 9.97 2.39
C GLU A 25 -3.97 8.77 1.46
N HIS A 26 -2.74 8.71 0.95
CA HIS A 26 -2.21 7.55 0.25
C HIS A 26 -1.41 6.68 1.22
N ILE A 27 -1.82 5.44 1.40
CA ILE A 27 -1.19 4.50 2.33
C ILE A 27 -0.44 3.43 1.56
N VAL A 28 0.83 3.24 1.91
CA VAL A 28 1.64 2.10 1.45
C VAL A 28 1.91 1.21 2.65
N LEU A 29 1.49 -0.05 2.58
CA LEU A 29 1.60 -1.03 3.68
C LEU A 29 2.57 -2.14 3.29
N THR A 30 3.60 -2.33 4.11
CA THR A 30 4.73 -3.22 3.80
C THR A 30 4.86 -4.29 4.88
N GLY A 31 4.69 -5.55 4.50
CA GLY A 31 5.05 -6.70 5.33
C GLY A 31 6.56 -6.93 5.37
N ALA A 32 6.97 -8.03 5.98
CA ALA A 32 8.35 -8.48 5.96
C ALA A 32 8.54 -9.67 5.03
N VAL A 33 9.74 -9.72 4.46
CA VAL A 33 10.27 -10.87 3.70
C VAL A 33 10.56 -12.06 4.64
N SER A 34 10.62 -13.26 4.08
CA SER A 34 11.10 -14.46 4.79
C SER A 34 12.57 -14.29 5.20
N LEU A 35 12.98 -14.91 6.32
CA LEU A 35 14.41 -15.00 6.68
C LEU A 35 15.11 -16.07 5.83
N MET A 36 16.38 -15.84 5.51
CA MET A 36 17.19 -16.78 4.72
C MET A 36 17.40 -18.11 5.44
N GLU A 37 17.33 -18.12 6.78
CA GLU A 37 17.38 -19.35 7.56
C GLU A 37 16.27 -20.33 7.19
N TRP A 38 15.10 -19.83 6.76
CA TRP A 38 13.98 -20.64 6.26
C TRP A 38 13.97 -20.73 4.75
N GLU A 39 14.27 -19.62 4.07
CA GLU A 39 14.20 -19.49 2.62
C GLU A 39 15.08 -20.51 1.89
N LYS A 40 16.28 -20.78 2.43
CA LYS A 40 17.24 -21.73 1.86
C LYS A 40 16.73 -23.18 1.76
N PHE A 41 15.65 -23.51 2.45
CA PHE A 41 15.03 -24.84 2.42
C PHE A 41 13.82 -24.92 1.50
N LYS A 42 13.36 -23.80 0.92
CA LYS A 42 12.22 -23.79 0.00
C LYS A 42 12.65 -24.29 -1.38
N ALA A 43 11.78 -25.06 -2.02
CA ALA A 43 12.01 -25.51 -3.41
C ALA A 43 12.06 -24.35 -4.41
N GLN A 44 11.36 -23.25 -4.10
CA GLN A 44 11.35 -22.01 -4.89
C GLN A 44 11.52 -20.81 -3.95
N PRO A 45 12.78 -20.46 -3.61
CA PRO A 45 13.05 -19.28 -2.80
C PRO A 45 12.77 -18.01 -3.62
N HIS A 46 11.97 -17.10 -3.07
CA HIS A 46 11.60 -15.82 -3.67
C HIS A 46 12.05 -14.60 -2.85
N ASP A 47 12.42 -14.76 -1.59
CA ASP A 47 12.86 -13.68 -0.69
C ASP A 47 14.37 -13.56 -0.52
N ASN A 48 15.08 -13.77 -1.63
CA ASN A 48 16.54 -13.73 -1.66
C ASN A 48 17.13 -12.35 -1.32
N TRP A 49 16.32 -11.29 -1.37
CA TRP A 49 16.74 -9.93 -1.06
C TRP A 49 15.82 -9.27 -0.04
N TRP A 50 16.41 -8.69 0.99
CA TRP A 50 15.69 -8.09 2.11
C TRP A 50 14.75 -6.96 1.67
N MET A 51 15.11 -6.23 0.61
CA MET A 51 14.34 -5.08 0.13
C MET A 51 13.16 -5.47 -0.75
N ASN A 52 12.87 -6.73 -1.07
CA ASN A 52 11.85 -7.06 -2.09
C ASN A 52 10.56 -6.23 -1.93
N PHE A 53 10.01 -6.17 -0.72
CA PHE A 53 8.80 -5.39 -0.44
C PHE A 53 9.08 -3.90 -0.28
N VAL A 54 10.12 -3.50 0.46
CA VAL A 54 10.53 -2.08 0.62
C VAL A 54 10.83 -1.41 -0.73
N ARG A 55 11.43 -2.13 -1.67
CA ARG A 55 11.77 -1.67 -3.02
C ARG A 55 10.51 -1.42 -3.82
N ALA A 56 9.57 -2.37 -3.83
CA ALA A 56 8.28 -2.19 -4.49
C ALA A 56 7.51 -1.02 -3.86
N SER A 57 7.51 -0.89 -2.53
CA SER A 57 6.94 0.26 -1.82
C SER A 57 7.59 1.57 -2.26
N ARG A 58 8.91 1.65 -2.34
CA ARG A 58 9.63 2.83 -2.83
C ARG A 58 9.21 3.19 -4.27
N ILE A 59 9.13 2.21 -5.17
CA ILE A 59 8.68 2.44 -6.55
C ILE A 59 7.27 3.03 -6.56
N ARG A 60 6.36 2.47 -5.75
CA ARG A 60 4.99 2.98 -5.65
C ARG A 60 4.93 4.39 -5.05
N ILE A 61 5.71 4.65 -4.01
CA ILE A 61 5.84 5.98 -3.39
C ILE A 61 6.31 7.01 -4.42
N GLU A 62 7.30 6.65 -5.25
CA GLU A 62 7.78 7.52 -6.31
C GLU A 62 6.69 7.82 -7.36
N GLN A 63 5.91 6.81 -7.77
CA GLN A 63 4.77 7.00 -8.66
C GLN A 63 3.69 7.90 -8.03
N LEU A 64 3.36 7.69 -6.74
CA LEU A 64 2.40 8.53 -6.02
C LEU A 64 2.88 9.98 -5.97
N ARG A 65 4.16 10.21 -5.71
CA ARG A 65 4.77 11.55 -5.72
C ARG A 65 4.75 12.20 -7.09
N GLN A 66 5.01 11.43 -8.15
CA GLN A 66 4.93 11.93 -9.53
C GLN A 66 3.49 12.27 -9.93
N GLN A 67 2.53 11.46 -9.49
CA GLN A 67 1.12 11.60 -9.85
C GLN A 67 0.42 12.74 -9.09
N TYR A 68 0.66 12.85 -7.79
CA TYR A 68 -0.07 13.78 -6.91
C TYR A 68 0.78 14.95 -6.38
N GLY A 69 2.06 14.98 -6.74
CA GLY A 69 2.97 16.07 -6.40
C GLY A 69 3.64 15.95 -5.02
N PRO A 70 4.51 16.94 -4.70
CA PRO A 70 5.34 16.91 -3.49
C PRO A 70 4.52 17.08 -2.20
N SER A 71 3.32 17.66 -2.26
CA SER A 71 2.44 17.89 -1.11
C SER A 71 1.51 16.72 -0.79
N ALA A 72 1.48 15.67 -1.62
CA ALA A 72 0.58 14.52 -1.40
C ALA A 72 0.80 13.91 -0.01
N GLN A 73 -0.27 13.53 0.67
CA GLN A 73 -0.16 12.93 2.00
C GLN A 73 0.11 11.44 1.85
N ILE A 74 1.37 11.04 2.04
CA ILE A 74 1.78 9.65 1.91
C ILE A 74 2.22 9.10 3.26
N THR A 75 1.50 8.10 3.74
CA THR A 75 1.87 7.32 4.92
C THR A 75 2.42 5.98 4.48
N TRP A 76 3.61 5.64 4.98
CA TRP A 76 4.26 4.37 4.74
C TRP A 76 4.32 3.56 6.04
N MET A 77 3.58 2.47 6.08
CA MET A 77 3.52 1.55 7.21
C MET A 77 4.39 0.33 6.95
N VAL A 78 5.31 0.00 7.86
CA VAL A 78 6.28 -1.08 7.70
C VAL A 78 6.26 -2.01 8.90
N TYR A 79 6.17 -3.33 8.66
CA TYR A 79 6.18 -4.32 9.73
C TYR A 79 7.55 -4.42 10.38
N GLN A 80 7.67 -3.97 11.63
CA GLN A 80 8.95 -3.73 12.29
C GLN A 80 9.75 -5.01 12.58
N ARG A 81 9.13 -6.00 13.25
CA ARG A 81 9.86 -7.16 13.79
C ARG A 81 10.56 -7.98 12.71
N GLY A 82 9.98 -8.07 11.52
CA GLY A 82 10.61 -8.78 10.42
C GLY A 82 11.91 -8.10 9.97
N TYR A 83 11.94 -6.78 9.86
CA TYR A 83 13.17 -6.05 9.51
C TYR A 83 14.19 -6.04 10.66
N GLU A 84 13.79 -6.11 11.93
CA GLU A 84 14.73 -6.32 13.05
C GLU A 84 15.45 -7.66 12.94
N ARG A 85 14.70 -8.73 12.60
CA ARG A 85 15.27 -10.07 12.42
C ARG A 85 16.15 -10.12 11.19
N ARG A 86 15.68 -9.57 10.07
CA ARG A 86 16.43 -9.53 8.81
C ARG A 86 17.71 -8.71 8.97
N GLN A 87 17.67 -7.56 9.65
CA GLN A 87 18.86 -6.76 9.97
C GLN A 87 19.94 -7.55 10.72
N ARG A 88 19.54 -8.39 11.69
CA ARG A 88 20.50 -9.23 12.41
C ARG A 88 21.15 -10.28 11.50
N GLN A 89 20.39 -10.83 10.57
CA GLN A 89 20.89 -11.81 9.61
C GLN A 89 21.81 -11.20 8.55
N GLU A 90 21.47 -10.01 8.04
CA GLU A 90 22.22 -9.33 6.98
C GLU A 90 23.42 -8.52 7.53
N HIS A 91 23.50 -8.31 8.84
CA HIS A 91 24.49 -7.45 9.49
C HIS A 91 24.51 -6.01 8.93
N GLU A 92 23.34 -5.51 8.50
CA GLU A 92 23.15 -4.20 7.87
C GLU A 92 22.07 -3.39 8.59
N ASN A 93 22.22 -2.07 8.70
CA ASN A 93 21.22 -1.20 9.34
C ASN A 93 20.03 -0.92 8.39
N LEU A 94 19.14 -1.90 8.28
CA LEU A 94 17.95 -1.83 7.43
C LEU A 94 17.01 -0.69 7.82
N PHE A 95 16.93 -0.36 9.11
CA PHE A 95 16.12 0.77 9.58
C PHE A 95 16.63 2.11 9.05
N SER A 96 17.95 2.31 9.00
CA SER A 96 18.54 3.51 8.39
C SER A 96 18.21 3.59 6.90
N LEU A 97 18.22 2.46 6.18
CA LEU A 97 17.86 2.42 4.76
C LEU A 97 16.38 2.73 4.52
N ILE A 98 15.48 2.18 5.36
CA ILE A 98 14.05 2.51 5.35
C ILE A 98 13.85 4.01 5.65
N GLN A 99 14.53 4.54 6.67
CA GLN A 99 14.46 5.96 7.01
C GLN A 99 14.96 6.86 5.88
N SER A 100 15.98 6.45 5.13
CA SER A 100 16.46 7.21 3.97
C SER A 100 15.39 7.36 2.88
N VAL A 101 14.53 6.35 2.70
CA VAL A 101 13.37 6.42 1.79
C VAL A 101 12.33 7.38 2.34
N ARG A 102 12.02 7.33 3.65
CA ARG A 102 11.16 8.32 4.31
C ARG A 102 11.65 9.74 4.05
N ASP A 103 12.93 9.99 4.27
CA ASP A 103 13.53 11.33 4.18
C ASP A 103 13.54 11.85 2.76
N LYS A 104 13.91 10.99 1.79
CA LYS A 104 13.92 11.35 0.38
C LYS A 104 12.55 11.79 -0.15
N TYR A 105 11.47 11.15 0.30
CA TYR A 105 10.11 11.39 -0.23
C TYR A 105 9.19 12.12 0.76
N GLY A 106 9.70 12.59 1.90
CA GLY A 106 8.93 13.32 2.91
C GLY A 106 7.70 12.55 3.40
N LEU A 107 7.90 11.31 3.84
CA LEU A 107 6.81 10.39 4.21
C LEU A 107 6.47 10.45 5.70
N LYS A 108 5.22 10.15 6.05
CA LYS A 108 4.88 9.71 7.40
C LYS A 108 5.21 8.22 7.53
N LEU A 109 6.32 7.90 8.18
CA LEU A 109 6.74 6.52 8.42
C LEU A 109 6.15 6.00 9.74
N ILE A 110 5.46 4.87 9.69
CA ILE A 110 4.93 4.16 10.87
C ILE A 110 5.47 2.75 10.87
N PHE A 111 6.14 2.38 11.96
CA PHE A 111 6.47 1.00 12.23
C PHE A 111 5.32 0.35 13.01
N PHE A 112 4.87 -0.82 12.56
CA PHE A 112 3.82 -1.58 13.24
C PHE A 112 4.27 -3.01 13.53
N ASN A 113 3.61 -3.63 14.49
CA ASN A 113 3.93 -4.96 15.01
C ASN A 113 2.71 -5.90 15.03
N THR A 114 1.49 -5.38 14.87
CA THR A 114 0.25 -6.16 14.92
C THR A 114 -0.73 -5.74 13.82
N ALA A 115 -1.65 -6.62 13.45
CA ALA A 115 -2.76 -6.28 12.56
C ALA A 115 -3.70 -5.24 13.17
N ALA A 116 -3.87 -5.25 14.49
CA ALA A 116 -4.70 -4.27 15.21
C ALA A 116 -4.15 -2.84 15.06
N GLU A 117 -2.84 -2.63 15.11
CA GLU A 117 -2.23 -1.31 14.86
C GLU A 117 -2.48 -0.82 13.43
N VAL A 118 -2.41 -1.73 12.44
CA VAL A 118 -2.76 -1.42 11.05
C VAL A 118 -4.20 -0.98 10.97
N CYS A 119 -5.14 -1.81 11.42
CA CYS A 119 -6.57 -1.50 11.36
C CYS A 119 -6.93 -0.24 12.14
N TYR A 120 -6.31 -0.01 13.31
CA TYR A 120 -6.49 1.22 14.08
C TYR A 120 -6.05 2.45 13.28
N TYR A 121 -4.88 2.40 12.63
CA TYR A 121 -4.44 3.51 11.79
C TYR A 121 -5.34 3.73 10.57
N LEU A 122 -5.81 2.65 9.92
CA LEU A 122 -6.75 2.78 8.81
C LEU A 122 -8.07 3.42 9.26
N ASN A 123 -8.58 3.07 10.44
CA ASN A 123 -9.86 3.58 10.94
C ASN A 123 -9.80 5.00 11.49
N TYR A 124 -8.67 5.40 12.09
CA TYR A 124 -8.60 6.63 12.90
C TYR A 124 -7.40 7.53 12.58
N GLY A 125 -6.43 7.02 11.82
CA GLY A 125 -5.23 7.74 11.45
C GLY A 125 -5.53 8.99 10.62
N ASN A 126 -4.71 10.01 10.84
CA ASN A 126 -4.70 11.24 10.04
C ASN A 126 -6.04 12.00 10.01
N ASN A 127 -6.80 11.97 11.12
CA ASN A 127 -8.13 12.55 11.22
C ASN A 127 -9.09 11.98 10.15
N ARG A 128 -9.30 10.66 10.20
CA ARG A 128 -10.00 9.88 9.15
C ARG A 128 -11.37 10.42 8.74
N ALA A 129 -12.07 11.12 9.63
CA ALA A 129 -13.37 11.74 9.34
C ALA A 129 -13.26 12.80 8.23
N ASP A 130 -12.22 13.61 8.27
CA ASP A 130 -11.98 14.72 7.33
C ASP A 130 -10.98 14.36 6.24
N ASN A 131 -10.24 13.26 6.41
CA ASN A 131 -9.19 12.85 5.50
C ASN A 131 -9.26 11.34 5.24
N LYS A 132 -10.06 10.97 4.26
CA LYS A 132 -10.27 9.57 3.87
C LYS A 132 -9.04 9.00 3.16
N ILE A 133 -8.98 7.68 3.04
CA ILE A 133 -7.92 7.00 2.30
C ILE A 133 -8.22 7.09 0.81
N ALA A 134 -7.38 7.79 0.05
CA ALA A 134 -7.47 7.88 -1.40
C ALA A 134 -6.80 6.69 -2.10
N SER A 135 -5.77 6.10 -1.50
CA SER A 135 -5.25 4.82 -1.99
C SER A 135 -4.65 3.97 -0.89
N LEU A 136 -4.67 2.65 -1.08
CA LEU A 136 -3.95 1.70 -0.25
C LEU A 136 -3.24 0.68 -1.13
N ASP A 137 -1.92 0.58 -0.98
CA ASP A 137 -1.08 -0.40 -1.69
C ASP A 137 -0.42 -1.33 -0.66
N TYR A 138 -0.79 -2.63 -0.68
CA TYR A 138 -0.18 -3.65 0.17
C TYR A 138 0.92 -4.42 -0.57
N PHE A 139 2.12 -4.43 0.02
CA PHE A 139 3.27 -5.21 -0.41
C PHE A 139 3.67 -6.21 0.67
N GLY A 140 3.56 -7.50 0.39
CA GLY A 140 3.92 -8.55 1.32
C GLY A 140 3.44 -9.92 0.85
N HIS A 141 3.64 -10.92 1.69
CA HIS A 141 3.10 -12.24 1.45
C HIS A 141 1.58 -12.26 1.65
N SER A 142 0.91 -13.13 0.92
CA SER A 142 -0.52 -13.34 1.10
C SER A 142 -0.92 -14.70 0.54
N ASN A 143 -2.11 -15.11 0.93
CA ASN A 143 -2.86 -16.15 0.25
C ASN A 143 -4.25 -15.60 -0.09
N ARG A 144 -5.18 -16.47 -0.48
CA ARG A 144 -6.55 -16.07 -0.79
C ARG A 144 -7.29 -15.34 0.33
N ALA A 145 -6.92 -15.55 1.59
CA ALA A 145 -7.68 -15.11 2.76
C ALA A 145 -6.92 -14.16 3.69
N CYS A 146 -5.60 -13.97 3.53
CA CYS A 146 -4.80 -13.18 4.47
C CYS A 146 -3.85 -12.22 3.78
N PHE A 147 -3.74 -11.02 4.34
CA PHE A 147 -2.47 -10.27 4.31
C PHE A 147 -1.57 -10.83 5.40
N MET A 148 -0.37 -11.28 5.05
CA MET A 148 0.60 -11.83 5.99
C MET A 148 1.70 -10.80 6.22
N PHE A 149 1.55 -9.99 7.28
CA PHE A 149 2.52 -8.95 7.61
C PHE A 149 3.87 -9.54 8.04
N ASP A 150 3.80 -10.67 8.72
CA ASP A 150 4.90 -11.60 8.92
C ASP A 150 4.73 -12.82 8.01
N TYR A 151 5.79 -13.36 7.43
CA TYR A 151 5.81 -14.72 6.90
C TYR A 151 7.23 -15.28 6.97
N SER A 152 7.40 -16.47 7.54
CA SER A 152 8.70 -17.11 7.72
C SER A 152 9.74 -16.19 8.39
N ASN A 153 9.35 -15.38 9.38
CA ASN A 153 10.33 -14.70 10.26
C ASN A 153 10.49 -15.41 11.62
N GLU A 154 9.53 -16.23 12.03
CA GLU A 154 9.57 -17.00 13.28
C GLU A 154 9.46 -18.50 13.07
N ILE A 155 8.58 -18.90 12.15
CA ILE A 155 8.27 -20.29 11.86
C ILE A 155 8.30 -20.44 10.35
N GLY A 156 9.08 -21.39 9.84
CA GLY A 156 9.19 -21.65 8.41
C GLY A 156 7.82 -21.90 7.77
N SER A 157 7.54 -21.22 6.66
CA SER A 157 6.30 -21.33 5.88
C SER A 157 5.01 -20.93 6.61
N ALA A 158 5.10 -20.17 7.71
CA ALA A 158 3.95 -19.69 8.47
C ALA A 158 4.04 -18.19 8.77
N SER A 159 2.88 -17.60 9.13
CA SER A 159 2.74 -16.22 9.58
C SER A 159 2.30 -16.21 11.04
N LYS A 160 2.90 -15.35 11.86
CA LYS A 160 2.42 -15.06 13.22
C LYS A 160 1.65 -13.74 13.33
N VAL A 161 1.69 -12.92 12.29
CA VAL A 161 0.99 -11.64 12.23
C VAL A 161 0.35 -11.52 10.85
N TRP A 162 -0.96 -11.69 10.82
CA TRP A 162 -1.78 -11.62 9.62
C TRP A 162 -3.06 -10.81 9.88
N LEU A 163 -3.72 -10.39 8.80
CA LEU A 163 -5.08 -9.90 8.81
C LEU A 163 -5.92 -10.84 7.95
N HIS A 164 -6.80 -11.62 8.59
CA HIS A 164 -7.62 -12.61 7.89
C HIS A 164 -8.93 -11.98 7.40
N GLU A 165 -9.43 -12.45 6.26
CA GLU A 165 -10.62 -11.91 5.59
C GLU A 165 -11.90 -11.96 6.44
N SER A 166 -11.96 -12.92 7.38
CA SER A 166 -13.08 -13.07 8.33
C SER A 166 -13.08 -12.03 9.45
N GLU A 167 -11.95 -11.38 9.70
CA GLU A 167 -11.78 -10.40 10.77
C GLU A 167 -12.10 -8.98 10.28
N LEU A 168 -12.06 -8.77 8.96
CA LEU A 168 -12.15 -7.44 8.34
C LEU A 168 -13.40 -6.66 8.78
N GLN A 169 -14.58 -7.29 8.81
CA GLN A 169 -15.81 -6.61 9.20
C GLN A 169 -15.83 -6.17 10.67
N GLY A 170 -15.10 -6.87 11.55
CA GLY A 170 -14.96 -6.49 12.95
C GLY A 170 -13.82 -5.49 13.21
N MET A 171 -12.83 -5.44 12.32
CA MET A 171 -11.63 -4.63 12.52
C MET A 171 -11.58 -3.34 11.71
N LEU A 172 -12.31 -3.23 10.60
CA LEU A 172 -12.29 -2.07 9.70
C LEU A 172 -13.66 -1.40 9.64
N HIS A 173 -13.64 -0.08 9.57
CA HIS A 173 -14.83 0.72 9.43
C HIS A 173 -15.23 0.88 7.95
N HIS A 174 -16.52 0.78 7.70
CA HIS A 174 -17.07 1.11 6.40
C HIS A 174 -16.94 2.61 6.12
N GLY A 175 -16.51 2.99 4.91
CA GLY A 175 -16.47 4.40 4.48
C GLY A 175 -15.18 5.17 4.83
N ILE A 176 -14.14 4.49 5.32
CA ILE A 176 -12.80 5.08 5.56
C ILE A 176 -12.05 5.44 4.27
N PHE A 177 -12.52 4.95 3.12
CA PHE A 177 -11.97 5.23 1.80
C PHE A 177 -12.76 6.33 1.09
N THR A 178 -12.09 7.10 0.22
CA THR A 178 -12.80 7.96 -0.75
C THR A 178 -13.63 7.09 -1.70
N ARG A 179 -14.60 7.71 -2.38
CA ARG A 179 -15.53 6.99 -3.28
C ARG A 179 -14.81 6.29 -4.43
N ASP A 180 -13.71 6.85 -4.88
CA ASP A 180 -12.88 6.44 -6.02
C ASP A 180 -11.54 5.83 -5.59
N ALA A 181 -11.40 5.46 -4.32
CA ALA A 181 -10.13 5.04 -3.77
C ALA A 181 -9.51 3.86 -4.55
N HIS A 182 -8.22 3.98 -4.86
CA HIS A 182 -7.45 2.91 -5.47
C HIS A 182 -6.86 1.99 -4.40
N VAL A 183 -7.40 0.78 -4.27
CA VAL A 183 -6.95 -0.20 -3.26
C VAL A 183 -6.39 -1.44 -3.97
N GLN A 184 -5.12 -1.76 -3.72
CA GLN A 184 -4.40 -2.83 -4.41
C GLN A 184 -3.59 -3.66 -3.42
N SER A 185 -3.70 -4.98 -3.55
CA SER A 185 -2.79 -5.95 -2.96
C SER A 185 -1.89 -6.50 -4.06
N TRP A 186 -0.57 -6.42 -3.85
CA TRP A 186 0.45 -6.93 -4.78
C TRP A 186 0.94 -8.34 -4.42
N GLY A 187 0.38 -8.92 -3.36
CA GLY A 187 0.67 -10.29 -2.95
C GLY A 187 -0.12 -11.33 -3.74
N CYS A 188 0.27 -12.59 -3.60
CA CYS A 188 -0.36 -13.73 -4.27
C CYS A 188 -1.81 -13.96 -3.80
N TYR A 189 -2.67 -14.40 -4.73
CA TYR A 189 -3.98 -15.02 -4.49
C TYR A 189 -5.09 -14.17 -3.82
N THR A 190 -4.86 -12.93 -3.38
CA THR A 190 -5.88 -12.13 -2.65
C THR A 190 -7.15 -11.86 -3.46
N GLY A 191 -7.07 -11.89 -4.79
CA GLY A 191 -8.21 -11.75 -5.69
C GLY A 191 -9.18 -12.94 -5.66
N GLU A 192 -8.78 -14.09 -5.10
CA GLU A 192 -9.62 -15.29 -5.05
C GLU A 192 -10.65 -15.28 -3.90
N SER A 193 -10.44 -14.50 -2.85
CA SER A 193 -11.42 -14.37 -1.75
C SER A 193 -11.35 -13.01 -1.02
N MET A 194 -10.16 -12.61 -0.56
CA MET A 194 -9.93 -11.40 0.24
C MET A 194 -10.54 -10.14 -0.39
N SER A 195 -10.43 -9.96 -1.71
CA SER A 195 -11.00 -8.81 -2.43
C SER A 195 -12.50 -8.59 -2.17
N ARG A 196 -13.28 -9.68 -2.16
CA ARG A 196 -14.73 -9.62 -1.92
C ARG A 196 -15.04 -9.30 -0.45
N MET A 197 -14.27 -9.87 0.48
CA MET A 197 -14.46 -9.64 1.92
C MET A 197 -14.04 -8.23 2.32
N TRP A 198 -12.99 -7.70 1.69
CA TRP A 198 -12.56 -6.32 1.82
C TRP A 198 -13.66 -5.33 1.43
N TYR A 199 -14.30 -5.55 0.28
CA TYR A 199 -15.42 -4.73 -0.16
C TYR A 199 -16.58 -4.77 0.85
N LYS A 200 -16.93 -5.96 1.36
CA LYS A 200 -17.98 -6.10 2.39
C LYS A 200 -17.68 -5.37 3.70
N ALA A 201 -16.41 -5.24 4.08
CA ALA A 201 -16.01 -4.58 5.30
C ALA A 201 -15.89 -3.05 5.14
N THR A 202 -15.30 -2.60 4.03
CA THR A 202 -14.84 -1.21 3.88
C THR A 202 -15.67 -0.39 2.89
N GLY A 203 -16.36 -1.05 1.96
CA GLY A 203 -17.00 -0.43 0.79
C GLY A 203 -16.04 -0.14 -0.37
N ALA A 204 -14.72 -0.33 -0.19
CA ALA A 204 -13.73 -0.10 -1.23
C ALA A 204 -13.42 -1.39 -2.02
N LYS A 205 -13.17 -1.27 -3.32
CA LYS A 205 -12.79 -2.43 -4.14
C LYS A 205 -11.29 -2.69 -4.01
N LEU A 206 -10.92 -3.81 -3.41
CA LEU A 206 -9.54 -4.28 -3.38
C LEU A 206 -9.22 -5.05 -4.66
N ILE A 207 -8.29 -4.53 -5.45
CA ILE A 207 -7.70 -5.25 -6.57
C ILE A 207 -6.67 -6.24 -6.02
N GLY A 208 -6.87 -7.53 -6.29
CA GLY A 208 -5.97 -8.60 -5.84
C GLY A 208 -5.61 -9.56 -6.98
N ALA A 209 -4.55 -10.33 -6.78
CA ALA A 209 -4.10 -11.32 -7.75
C ALA A 209 -4.96 -12.60 -7.67
N VAL A 210 -5.35 -13.14 -8.82
CA VAL A 210 -5.66 -14.56 -8.97
C VAL A 210 -4.38 -15.23 -9.45
N GLY A 211 -3.79 -16.10 -8.65
CA GLY A 211 -2.47 -16.69 -8.92
C GLY A 211 -1.30 -16.04 -8.18
N LYS A 212 -0.09 -16.50 -8.52
CA LYS A 212 1.19 -16.04 -7.97
C LYS A 212 1.62 -14.71 -8.57
N THR A 213 2.19 -13.86 -7.73
CA THR A 213 2.93 -12.66 -8.12
C THR A 213 4.43 -12.87 -7.93
N GLN A 214 5.23 -12.09 -8.66
CA GLN A 214 6.68 -12.03 -8.53
C GLN A 214 7.09 -10.58 -8.32
N TYR A 215 7.86 -10.34 -7.26
CA TYR A 215 8.47 -9.05 -7.00
C TYR A 215 9.67 -8.85 -7.92
N MET A 216 9.75 -7.66 -8.51
CA MET A 216 10.73 -7.28 -9.52
C MET A 216 11.66 -6.20 -8.95
N THR A 217 12.86 -6.07 -9.53
CA THR A 217 13.86 -5.10 -9.03
C THR A 217 13.51 -3.66 -9.38
N ASN A 218 12.92 -3.43 -10.55
CA ASN A 218 12.76 -2.09 -11.15
C ASN A 218 11.32 -1.76 -11.54
N GLU A 219 10.36 -2.60 -11.18
CA GLU A 219 8.94 -2.40 -11.47
C GLU A 219 8.08 -2.97 -10.33
N LEU A 220 6.78 -2.66 -10.38
CA LEU A 220 5.83 -3.24 -9.45
C LEU A 220 5.65 -4.74 -9.72
N PRO A 221 5.17 -5.53 -8.73
CA PRO A 221 5.05 -6.97 -8.89
C PRO A 221 4.20 -7.38 -10.09
N ILE A 222 4.64 -8.44 -10.78
CA ILE A 222 3.97 -8.98 -11.97
C ILE A 222 3.27 -10.30 -11.65
N LEU A 223 2.28 -10.69 -12.47
CA LEU A 223 1.66 -12.01 -12.41
C LEU A 223 2.53 -13.02 -13.16
N ILE A 224 2.81 -14.17 -12.54
CA ILE A 224 3.61 -15.24 -13.16
C ILE A 224 2.82 -16.53 -13.40
N SER A 225 1.55 -16.57 -12.99
CA SER A 225 0.66 -17.69 -13.29
C SER A 225 0.11 -17.57 -14.71
N VAL A 226 0.06 -18.68 -15.46
CA VAL A 226 -0.43 -18.71 -16.84
C VAL A 226 -1.84 -18.12 -16.97
N SER A 227 -2.73 -18.42 -16.02
CA SER A 227 -4.09 -17.88 -15.95
C SER A 227 -4.22 -16.69 -14.99
N GLY A 228 -3.09 -16.05 -14.65
CA GLY A 228 -3.02 -14.99 -13.66
C GLY A 228 -3.74 -13.73 -14.14
N ARG A 229 -4.46 -13.06 -13.22
CA ARG A 229 -5.10 -11.77 -13.50
C ARG A 229 -5.29 -10.95 -12.23
N TRP A 230 -5.40 -9.64 -12.40
CA TRP A 230 -5.86 -8.73 -11.35
C TRP A 230 -7.39 -8.63 -11.38
N THR A 231 -8.04 -8.67 -10.21
CA THR A 231 -9.50 -8.60 -10.12
C THR A 231 -9.94 -7.91 -8.83
N THR A 232 -11.13 -7.31 -8.84
CA THR A 232 -11.81 -6.81 -7.65
C THR A 232 -12.68 -7.86 -6.96
N GLY A 233 -12.71 -9.09 -7.45
CA GLY A 233 -13.56 -10.17 -6.93
C GLY A 233 -15.01 -10.13 -7.41
N PHE A 234 -15.31 -9.29 -8.42
CA PHE A 234 -16.61 -9.10 -9.07
C PHE A 234 -16.41 -9.00 -10.57
#